data_AF-A0A368TE28-F1
#
_entry.id   AF-A0A368TE28-F1
#
_cell.length_a   1.000
_cell.length_b   1.000
_cell.length_c   1.000
_cell.angle_alpha   90.00
_cell.angle_beta   90.00
_cell.angle_gamma   90.00
#
_symmetry.space_group_name_H-M   'P 1'
#
loop_
_entity.id
_entity.type
_entity.pdbx_description
1 polymer ?
#
loop_
_entity_poly.entity_id
_entity_poly.type
_entity_poly.pdbx_seq_one_letter_code
_entity_poly.pdbx_strand_id
1 'polypeptide(L)'
;MIFASASGVLGYGISDTSSVEEIRNESIMNYPGFDHIDAVKDGRVYFVSTGTSSTHHSVWLSCMAKYFYPELFEDVDPVAIHKEWLETFLGIEYEGVYAYPTPWIEGS
;
A
#
# COMPACT_ATOMS: atom_id res chain seq x y z
N MET A 1 10.21 -4.24 -9.26
CA MET A 1 9.07 -3.81 -8.44
C MET A 1 8.21 -2.86 -9.24
N ILE A 2 6.90 -2.98 -9.16
CA ILE A 2 5.93 -2.08 -9.82
C ILE A 2 5.14 -1.34 -8.74
N PHE A 3 5.03 -0.01 -8.87
CA PHE A 3 4.12 0.83 -8.07
C PHE A 3 3.00 1.37 -8.93
N ALA A 4 1.78 1.19 -8.45
CA ALA A 4 0.60 1.82 -9.01
C ALA A 4 -0.07 2.70 -7.94
N SER A 5 -0.59 3.85 -8.37
CA SER A 5 -1.52 4.63 -7.58
C SER A 5 -2.92 4.06 -7.79
N ALA A 6 -3.66 3.86 -6.70
CA ALA A 6 -4.99 3.27 -6.72
C ALA A 6 -6.03 4.33 -6.28
N SER A 7 -6.40 5.23 -7.20
CA SER A 7 -7.45 6.21 -6.94
C SER A 7 -8.81 5.54 -6.91
N GLY A 8 -9.57 5.70 -5.83
CA GLY A 8 -10.93 5.16 -5.69
C GLY A 8 -11.03 3.68 -5.29
N VAL A 9 -9.90 2.98 -5.13
CA VAL A 9 -9.85 1.59 -4.63
C VAL A 9 -8.96 1.42 -3.38
N LEU A 10 -8.26 2.48 -2.97
CA LEU A 10 -7.53 2.59 -1.70
C LEU A 10 -7.66 4.00 -1.14
N GLY A 11 -7.83 4.14 0.17
CA GLY A 11 -7.90 5.42 0.86
C GLY A 11 -8.87 5.42 2.04
N TYR A 12 -9.18 6.63 2.51
CA TYR A 12 -10.06 6.85 3.64
C TYR A 12 -11.45 6.24 3.40
N GLY A 13 -11.96 5.49 4.38
CA GLY A 13 -13.28 4.84 4.30
C GLY A 13 -13.37 3.62 3.38
N ILE A 14 -12.25 3.17 2.80
CA ILE A 14 -12.20 1.95 1.97
C ILE A 14 -11.67 0.80 2.82
N SER A 15 -12.53 -0.16 3.17
CA SER A 15 -12.14 -1.37 3.91
C SER A 15 -12.05 -2.62 3.03
N ASP A 16 -12.71 -2.62 1.87
CA ASP A 16 -12.68 -3.74 0.92
C ASP A 16 -11.49 -3.61 -0.05
N THR A 17 -10.61 -4.61 -0.03
CA THR A 17 -9.43 -4.69 -0.89
C THR A 17 -9.69 -5.47 -2.17
N SER A 18 -10.88 -6.06 -2.36
CA SER A 18 -11.19 -6.93 -3.51
C SER A 18 -10.91 -6.25 -4.85
N SER A 19 -11.25 -4.96 -4.99
CA SER A 19 -11.01 -4.23 -6.25
C SER A 19 -9.53 -4.01 -6.54
N VAL A 20 -8.70 -3.69 -5.54
CA VAL A 20 -7.25 -3.53 -5.77
C VAL A 20 -6.56 -4.87 -5.96
N GLU A 21 -7.07 -5.93 -5.30
CA GLU A 21 -6.64 -7.31 -5.52
C GLU A 21 -6.92 -7.76 -6.95
N GLU A 22 -8.13 -7.53 -7.46
CA GLU A 22 -8.52 -7.84 -8.84
C GLU A 22 -7.63 -7.09 -9.84
N ILE A 23 -7.41 -5.79 -9.65
CA ILE A 23 -6.51 -5.00 -10.52
C ILE A 23 -5.09 -5.58 -10.46
N ARG A 24 -4.58 -5.90 -9.27
CA ARG A 24 -3.25 -6.47 -9.13
C ARG A 24 -3.13 -7.80 -9.86
N ASN A 25 -4.01 -8.74 -9.53
CA ASN A 25 -3.89 -10.14 -9.93
C ASN A 25 -4.34 -10.33 -11.39
N GLU A 26 -5.53 -9.83 -11.73
CA GLU A 26 -6.13 -10.09 -13.04
C GLU A 26 -5.66 -9.13 -14.12
N SER A 27 -5.27 -7.90 -13.76
CA SER A 27 -4.82 -6.93 -14.76
C SER A 27 -3.30 -6.85 -14.89
N ILE A 28 -2.57 -6.61 -13.79
CA ILE A 28 -1.11 -6.37 -13.87
C ILE A 28 -0.32 -7.67 -13.90
N MET A 29 -0.60 -8.59 -12.97
CA MET A 29 0.14 -9.84 -12.84
C MET A 29 -0.11 -10.78 -14.02
N ASN A 30 -1.32 -10.77 -14.58
CA ASN A 30 -1.73 -11.57 -15.74
C ASN A 30 -1.64 -10.82 -17.09
N TYR A 31 -1.06 -9.61 -17.12
CA TYR A 31 -1.02 -8.82 -18.35
C TYR A 31 -0.22 -9.56 -19.46
N PRO A 32 -0.77 -9.70 -20.68
CA PRO A 32 -0.05 -10.34 -21.78
C PRO A 32 1.27 -9.63 -22.07
N GLY A 33 2.37 -10.38 -21.98
CA GLY A 33 3.71 -9.87 -22.20
C GLY A 33 4.38 -9.28 -20.95
N PHE A 34 3.79 -9.37 -19.76
CA PHE A 34 4.47 -9.00 -18.50
C PHE A 34 5.13 -10.20 -17.79
N ASP A 35 4.94 -11.41 -18.32
CA ASP A 35 5.49 -12.67 -17.85
C ASP A 35 7.02 -12.69 -17.76
N HIS A 36 7.71 -11.86 -18.56
CA HIS A 36 9.16 -11.73 -18.52
C HIS A 36 9.68 -10.75 -17.46
N ILE A 37 8.81 -9.93 -16.84
CA ILE A 37 9.19 -8.91 -15.86
C ILE A 37 9.39 -9.55 -14.49
N ASP A 38 10.59 -9.42 -13.91
CA ASP A 38 10.92 -10.03 -12.62
C ASP A 38 10.03 -9.53 -11.47
N ALA A 39 9.60 -8.27 -11.54
CA ALA A 39 8.62 -7.73 -10.59
C ALA A 39 7.31 -8.52 -10.56
N VAL A 40 6.86 -9.00 -11.71
CA VAL A 40 5.62 -9.78 -11.85
C VAL A 40 5.87 -11.23 -11.45
N LYS A 41 6.98 -11.84 -11.89
CA LYS A 41 7.37 -13.20 -11.46
C LYS A 41 7.48 -13.33 -9.94
N ASP A 42 8.05 -12.32 -9.30
CA ASP A 42 8.28 -12.32 -7.86
C ASP A 42 7.10 -11.77 -7.04
N GLY A 43 5.97 -11.42 -7.68
CA GLY A 43 4.81 -10.83 -7.00
C GLY A 43 5.04 -9.45 -6.37
N ARG A 44 6.10 -8.75 -6.79
CA ARG A 44 6.50 -7.42 -6.29
C ARG A 44 5.76 -6.30 -7.02
N VAL A 45 4.44 -6.34 -6.92
CA VAL A 45 3.49 -5.34 -7.43
C VAL A 45 2.71 -4.78 -6.25
N TYR A 46 2.86 -3.49 -6.01
CA TYR A 46 2.36 -2.81 -4.83
C TYR A 46 1.57 -1.56 -5.21
N PHE A 47 0.61 -1.24 -4.36
CA PHE A 47 -0.28 -0.10 -4.49
C PHE A 47 -0.18 0.75 -3.24
N VAL A 48 -0.10 2.06 -3.40
CA VAL A 48 -0.19 3.02 -2.29
C VAL A 48 -1.09 4.18 -2.71
N SER A 49 -2.07 4.47 -1.86
CA SER A 49 -3.01 5.58 -2.04
C SER A 49 -2.25 6.91 -1.95
N THR A 50 -2.58 7.84 -2.85
CA THR A 50 -2.05 9.21 -2.81
C THR A 50 -2.43 9.95 -1.52
N GLY A 51 -3.50 9.51 -0.84
CA GLY A 51 -3.90 10.02 0.46
C GLY A 51 -2.78 9.97 1.50
N THR A 52 -1.88 8.98 1.43
CA THR A 52 -0.72 8.89 2.33
C THR A 52 0.22 10.08 2.19
N SER A 53 0.57 10.47 0.95
CA SER A 53 1.44 11.63 0.70
C SER A 53 0.73 12.95 0.98
N SER A 54 -0.60 13.00 0.84
CA SER A 54 -1.40 14.19 1.16
C SER A 54 -1.56 14.40 2.67
N THR A 55 -1.61 13.32 3.47
CA THR A 55 -1.58 13.41 4.94
C THR A 55 -0.22 13.92 5.40
N HIS A 56 0.85 13.18 5.09
CA HIS A 56 2.23 13.62 5.30
C HIS A 56 3.18 12.71 4.52
N HIS A 57 4.21 13.28 3.90
CA HIS A 57 5.10 12.52 3.02
C HIS A 57 5.84 11.37 3.72
N SER A 58 6.07 11.46 5.05
CA SER A 58 6.68 10.36 5.82
C SER A 58 5.85 9.09 5.81
N VAL A 59 4.52 9.18 5.72
CA VAL A 59 3.61 8.02 5.66
C VAL A 59 3.83 7.27 4.33
N TRP A 60 3.91 8.01 3.23
CA TRP A 60 4.17 7.41 1.94
C TRP A 60 5.55 6.75 1.89
N LEU A 61 6.57 7.43 2.45
CA LEU A 61 7.94 6.91 2.53
C LEU A 61 8.06 5.66 3.41
N SER A 62 7.34 5.58 4.54
CA SER A 62 7.38 4.39 5.39
C SER A 62 6.79 3.16 4.69
N CYS A 63 5.69 3.32 3.94
CA CYS A 63 5.16 2.27 3.08
C CYS A 63 6.21 1.80 2.05
N MET A 64 6.85 2.73 1.34
CA MET A 64 7.89 2.39 0.35
C MET A 64 9.07 1.65 0.99
N ALA A 65 9.60 2.18 2.10
CA ALA A 65 10.74 1.59 2.80
C ALA A 65 10.45 0.13 3.18
N LYS A 66 9.26 -0.14 3.74
CA LYS A 66 8.86 -1.48 4.14
C LYS A 66 8.65 -2.43 2.96
N TYR A 67 8.13 -1.95 1.83
CA TYR A 67 8.06 -2.77 0.62
C TYR A 67 9.42 -3.11 0.03
N PHE A 68 10.38 -2.17 0.08
CA PHE A 68 11.64 -2.33 -0.63
C PHE A 68 12.61 -3.20 0.16
N TYR A 69 12.61 -3.01 1.48
CA TYR A 69 13.56 -3.62 2.39
C TYR A 69 12.86 -4.07 3.68
N PRO A 70 11.93 -5.03 3.60
CA PRO A 70 11.13 -5.46 4.76
C PRO A 70 11.99 -5.92 5.94
N GLU A 71 13.15 -6.54 5.67
CA GLU A 71 14.10 -6.99 6.70
C GLU A 71 14.84 -5.83 7.39
N LEU A 72 15.12 -4.74 6.67
CA LEU A 72 15.78 -3.57 7.25
C LEU A 72 14.83 -2.65 8.01
N PHE A 73 13.53 -2.73 7.70
CA PHE A 73 12.47 -1.90 8.28
C PHE A 73 11.40 -2.77 8.94
N GLU A 74 11.83 -3.84 9.62
CA GLU A 74 10.92 -4.76 10.32
C GLU A 74 10.14 -4.05 11.45
N ASP A 75 10.79 -3.09 12.10
CA ASP A 75 10.30 -2.30 13.23
C ASP A 75 9.44 -1.10 12.82
N VAL A 76 9.48 -0.69 11.56
CA VAL A 76 8.67 0.43 11.05
C VAL A 76 7.24 -0.04 10.82
N ASP A 77 6.25 0.60 11.44
CA ASP A 77 4.83 0.37 11.15
C ASP A 77 4.23 1.58 10.40
N PRO A 78 4.02 1.47 9.06
CA PRO A 78 3.42 2.54 8.28
C PRO A 78 2.00 2.90 8.74
N VAL A 79 1.24 1.93 9.27
CA VAL A 79 -0.12 2.15 9.76
C VAL A 79 -0.08 2.96 11.04
N ALA A 80 0.79 2.61 11.99
CA ALA A 80 0.96 3.37 13.23
C ALA A 80 1.38 4.84 12.95
N ILE A 81 2.33 5.06 12.05
CA ILE A 81 2.76 6.40 11.64
C ILE A 81 1.60 7.19 11.03
N HIS A 82 0.80 6.56 10.16
CA HIS A 82 -0.35 7.23 9.54
C HIS A 82 -1.44 7.54 10.57
N LYS A 83 -1.72 6.60 11.47
CA LYS A 83 -2.68 6.76 12.56
C LYS A 83 -2.31 7.92 13.47
N GLU A 84 -1.04 8.06 13.83
CA GLU A 84 -0.55 9.21 14.60
C GLU A 84 -0.83 10.53 13.88
N TRP A 85 -0.53 10.61 12.57
CA TRP A 85 -0.83 11.78 11.75
C TRP A 85 -2.32 12.15 11.72
N LEU A 86 -3.20 11.18 11.46
CA LEU A 86 -4.64 11.44 11.40
C LEU A 86 -5.21 11.80 12.78
N GLU A 87 -4.95 10.98 13.80
CA GLU A 87 -5.63 11.11 15.09
C GLU A 87 -5.02 12.20 15.97
N THR A 88 -3.69 12.30 16.04
CA THR A 88 -3.02 13.23 16.95
C THR A 88 -2.89 14.63 16.35
N PHE A 89 -2.49 14.72 15.08
CA PHE A 89 -2.19 16.01 14.45
C PHE A 89 -3.37 16.61 13.71
N LEU A 90 -4.26 15.79 13.14
CA LEU A 90 -5.40 16.26 12.35
C LEU A 90 -6.75 16.09 13.06
N GLY A 91 -6.82 15.31 14.14
CA GLY A 91 -8.05 15.05 14.88
C GLY A 91 -9.09 14.24 14.09
N ILE A 92 -8.64 13.42 13.14
CA ILE A 92 -9.46 12.56 12.28
C ILE A 92 -9.21 11.11 12.69
N GLU A 93 -10.27 10.32 12.83
CA GLU A 93 -10.15 8.88 13.12
C GLU A 93 -9.42 8.16 11.97
N TYR A 94 -8.51 7.24 12.31
CA TYR A 94 -7.87 6.42 11.27
C TYR A 94 -8.86 5.39 10.72
N GLU A 95 -9.20 5.51 9.44
CA GLU A 95 -10.10 4.59 8.75
C GLU A 95 -9.63 4.29 7.33
N GLY A 96 -9.77 3.02 6.92
CA GLY A 96 -9.55 2.56 5.55
C GLY A 96 -8.19 1.94 5.30
N VAL A 97 -7.98 1.51 4.05
CA VAL A 97 -6.77 0.82 3.59
C VAL A 97 -6.03 1.71 2.60
N TYR A 98 -4.77 1.99 2.90
CA TYR A 98 -3.97 2.97 2.15
C TYR A 98 -2.84 2.36 1.32
N ALA A 99 -2.58 1.06 1.47
CA ALA A 99 -1.58 0.34 0.72
C ALA A 99 -2.03 -1.11 0.50
N TYR A 100 -1.56 -1.76 -0.56
CA TYR A 100 -1.86 -3.16 -0.84
C TYR A 100 -0.75 -3.83 -1.68
N PRO A 101 -0.41 -5.10 -1.46
CA PRO A 101 -0.75 -5.91 -0.27
C PRO A 101 -0.04 -5.41 0.99
N THR A 102 -0.61 -5.60 2.17
CA THR A 102 -0.03 -5.16 3.45
C THR A 102 0.36 -6.36 4.32
N PRO A 103 1.40 -7.14 3.96
CA PRO A 103 1.76 -8.37 4.66
C PRO A 103 2.20 -8.17 6.12
N TRP A 104 2.39 -6.92 6.55
CA TRP A 104 2.72 -6.54 7.93
C TRP A 104 1.50 -6.26 8.82
N ILE A 105 0.28 -6.34 8.28
CA ILE A 105 -0.95 -6.26 9.07
C ILE A 105 -1.41 -7.71 9.34
N GLU A 106 -1.51 -8.11 10.61
CA GLU A 106 -2.02 -9.44 10.95
C GLU A 106 -3.44 -9.64 10.39
N GLY A 107 -3.63 -10.67 9.57
CA GLY A 107 -4.94 -11.02 8.99
C GLY A 107 -5.29 -10.34 7.67
N SER A 108 -4.32 -9.70 6.98
CA SER A 108 -4.47 -9.17 5.61
C SER A 108 -4.47 -10.25 4.54
#